data_AF-A0A2N0HGT7-F1
#
_entry.id   AF-A0A2N0HGT7-F1
#
_cell.length_a   1.000
_cell.length_b   1.000
_cell.length_c   1.000
_cell.angle_alpha   90.00
_cell.angle_beta   90.00
_cell.angle_gamma   90.00
#
_symmetry.space_group_name_H-M   'P 1'
#
loop_
_entity.id
_entity.type
_entity.pdbx_description
1 polymer ?
#
loop_
_entity_poly.entity_id
_entity_poly.type
_entity_poly.pdbx_seq_one_letter_code
_entity_poly.pdbx_strand_id
1 'polypeptide(L)'
;MKKITLLFVFALSFSFANVFGQARQELNFGLLGINYEIPVHKDITIAPGIGTNFDLDWLNIGVKANYYFDNVFEITDPAWDVYGGANLGYSVYMGDNDNDESDINLGLQVGGRWFWNDKWGVYVEIAGGNVSGLSPAIGLTVKL
;
A
#
# COMPACT_ATOMS: atom_id res chain seq x y z
N MET A 1 25.43 -9.25 -25.59
CA MET A 1 24.37 -8.28 -25.94
C MET A 1 23.00 -8.79 -25.48
N LYS A 2 22.62 -8.64 -24.19
CA LYS A 2 21.25 -8.93 -23.69
C LYS A 2 20.83 -8.12 -22.44
N LYS A 3 21.64 -7.14 -21.98
CA LYS A 3 21.39 -6.42 -20.72
C LYS A 3 20.83 -5.00 -20.86
N ILE A 4 20.68 -4.49 -22.09
CA ILE A 4 20.23 -3.10 -22.33
C ILE A 4 18.73 -3.04 -22.68
N THR A 5 18.13 -4.14 -23.13
CA THR A 5 16.72 -4.17 -23.53
C THR A 5 15.75 -4.13 -22.33
N LEU A 6 16.19 -4.53 -21.13
CA LEU A 6 15.32 -4.52 -19.94
C LEU A 6 15.13 -3.11 -19.36
N LEU A 7 16.03 -2.17 -19.65
CA LEU A 7 15.96 -0.80 -19.16
C LEU A 7 14.96 0.08 -19.95
N PHE A 8 14.59 -0.33 -21.17
CA PHE A 8 13.63 0.40 -22.00
C PHE A 8 12.16 0.07 -21.67
N VAL A 9 11.88 -1.06 -21.02
CA VAL A 9 10.51 -1.43 -20.62
C VAL A 9 10.06 -0.71 -19.35
N PHE A 10 11.01 -0.28 -18.49
CA PHE A 10 10.70 0.47 -17.27
C PHE A 10 10.54 1.99 -17.50
N ALA A 11 11.03 2.51 -18.63
CA ALA A 11 11.10 3.95 -18.89
C ALA A 11 9.87 4.53 -19.64
N LEU A 12 8.91 3.70 -20.07
CA LEU A 12 7.86 4.10 -21.01
C LEU A 12 6.44 4.24 -20.43
N SER A 13 6.26 4.17 -19.11
CA SER A 13 4.92 4.18 -18.50
C SER A 13 4.56 5.43 -17.68
N PHE A 14 5.48 6.38 -17.47
CA PHE A 14 5.21 7.60 -16.68
C PHE A 14 4.60 8.74 -17.51
N SER A 15 3.55 8.43 -18.26
CA SER A 15 2.67 9.48 -18.79
C SER A 15 1.68 9.87 -17.69
N PHE A 16 2.08 10.81 -16.84
CA PHE A 16 1.19 11.45 -15.87
C PHE A 16 0.13 12.28 -16.61
N ALA A 17 -0.98 11.63 -16.99
CA ALA A 17 -2.21 12.34 -17.32
C ALA A 17 -2.83 12.79 -15.99
N ASN A 18 -2.76 14.10 -15.71
CA ASN A 18 -3.51 14.77 -14.65
C ASN A 18 -5.01 14.81 -15.04
N VAL A 19 -5.64 13.66 -15.07
CA VAL A 19 -7.09 13.52 -15.03
C VAL A 19 -7.43 13.24 -13.57
N PHE A 20 -8.41 13.94 -13.00
CA PHE A 20 -8.92 13.79 -11.63
C PHE A 20 -8.99 12.33 -11.17
N GLY A 21 -7.86 11.78 -10.72
CA GLY A 21 -7.71 10.39 -10.34
C GLY A 21 -7.86 10.26 -8.83
N GLN A 22 -8.58 9.22 -8.41
CA GLN A 22 -8.74 8.86 -7.00
C GLN A 22 -7.42 8.33 -6.44
N ALA A 23 -6.67 7.61 -7.28
CA ALA A 23 -5.30 7.23 -6.98
C ALA A 23 -4.41 8.47 -6.84
N ARG A 24 -3.83 8.64 -5.65
CA ARG A 24 -2.96 9.77 -5.29
C ARG A 24 -1.62 9.27 -4.75
N GLN A 25 -0.65 10.18 -4.72
CA GLN A 25 0.59 9.94 -4.00
C GLN A 25 0.37 10.20 -2.51
N GLU A 26 0.51 9.16 -1.71
CA GLU A 26 0.21 9.23 -0.28
C GLU A 26 1.22 8.45 0.55
N LEU A 27 1.56 8.98 1.71
CA LEU A 27 2.38 8.30 2.69
C LEU A 27 1.49 7.85 3.85
N ASN A 28 1.41 6.54 4.05
CA ASN A 28 0.57 5.93 5.07
C ASN A 28 1.42 5.46 6.24
N PHE A 29 1.05 5.90 7.44
CA PHE A 29 1.64 5.54 8.71
C PHE A 29 0.60 4.78 9.52
N GLY A 30 0.72 3.46 9.54
CA GLY A 30 -0.13 2.64 10.40
C GLY A 30 0.61 2.13 11.62
N LEU A 31 -0.11 1.48 12.51
CA LEU A 31 0.43 1.00 13.79
C LEU A 31 1.65 0.08 13.63
N LEU A 32 1.65 -0.71 12.57
CA LEU A 32 2.60 -1.78 12.33
C LEU A 32 3.45 -1.56 11.08
N GLY A 33 3.35 -0.42 10.41
CA GLY A 33 4.10 -0.24 9.18
C GLY A 33 3.84 1.07 8.47
N ILE A 34 4.70 1.33 7.49
CA ILE A 34 4.62 2.48 6.60
C ILE A 34 4.59 2.00 5.15
N ASN A 35 3.82 2.68 4.32
CA ASN A 35 3.79 2.41 2.88
C ASN A 35 3.59 3.70 2.09
N TYR A 36 4.17 3.72 0.91
CA TYR A 36 4.17 4.89 0.03
C TYR A 36 3.39 4.56 -1.24
N GLU A 37 2.19 5.11 -1.38
CA GLU A 37 1.29 4.89 -2.51
C GLU A 37 1.75 5.69 -3.74
N ILE A 38 1.86 4.99 -4.86
CA ILE A 38 2.25 5.54 -6.16
C ILE A 38 1.10 5.26 -7.13
N PRO A 39 0.44 6.29 -7.69
CA PRO A 39 -0.60 6.10 -8.68
C PRO A 39 0.01 5.57 -9.98
N VAL A 40 -0.52 4.43 -10.45
CA VAL A 40 -0.14 3.81 -11.73
C VAL A 40 -1.28 3.83 -12.74
N HIS A 41 -2.50 4.11 -12.28
CA HIS A 41 -3.71 4.32 -13.06
C HIS A 41 -4.64 5.26 -12.29
N LYS A 42 -5.69 5.81 -12.95
CA LYS A 42 -6.63 6.75 -12.31
C LYS A 42 -7.30 6.23 -11.02
N ASP A 43 -7.47 4.91 -10.92
CA ASP A 43 -8.07 4.25 -9.75
C ASP A 43 -7.14 3.17 -9.17
N ILE A 44 -5.86 3.10 -9.56
CA ILE A 44 -4.94 2.06 -9.05
C ILE A 44 -3.67 2.70 -8.51
N THR A 45 -3.32 2.33 -7.28
CA THR A 45 -2.01 2.61 -6.69
C THR A 45 -1.24 1.32 -6.47
N ILE A 46 0.08 1.43 -6.53
CA ILE A 46 1.02 0.43 -6.02
C ILE A 46 1.79 1.09 -4.88
N ALA A 47 1.94 0.40 -3.75
CA ALA A 47 2.63 0.93 -2.60
C ALA A 47 3.67 -0.05 -2.06
N PRO A 48 4.97 0.18 -2.28
CA PRO A 48 5.99 -0.47 -1.48
C PRO A 48 5.84 -0.07 -0.02
N GLY A 49 6.11 -1.01 0.87
CA GLY A 49 5.98 -0.80 2.30
C GLY A 49 6.92 -1.66 3.11
N ILE A 50 7.09 -1.24 4.36
CA ILE A 50 7.84 -1.93 5.38
C ILE A 50 6.99 -1.91 6.66
N GLY A 51 7.00 -3.01 7.39
CA GLY A 51 6.25 -3.14 8.62
C GLY A 51 6.86 -4.16 9.56
N THR A 52 6.19 -4.35 10.69
CA THR A 52 6.59 -5.22 11.78
C THR A 52 5.36 -5.74 12.51
N ASN A 53 5.55 -6.51 13.57
CA ASN A 53 4.50 -6.92 14.50
C ASN A 53 4.62 -6.14 15.82
N PHE A 54 3.63 -6.29 16.72
CA PHE A 54 3.65 -5.59 18.01
C PHE A 54 4.86 -5.95 18.89
N ASP A 55 5.40 -7.15 18.72
CA ASP A 55 6.58 -7.62 19.47
C ASP A 55 7.91 -7.20 18.83
N LEU A 56 7.88 -6.53 17.66
CA LEU A 56 9.04 -6.06 16.90
C LEU A 56 10.02 -7.15 16.42
N ASP A 57 9.66 -8.42 16.54
CA ASP A 57 10.47 -9.57 16.14
C ASP A 57 10.49 -9.80 14.63
N TRP A 58 9.58 -9.19 13.87
CA TRP A 58 9.46 -9.41 12.43
C TRP A 58 9.74 -8.13 11.66
N LEU A 59 10.59 -8.24 10.64
CA LEU A 59 10.71 -7.25 9.59
C LEU A 59 9.97 -7.73 8.36
N ASN A 60 8.97 -6.98 7.95
CA ASN A 60 8.16 -7.28 6.79
C ASN A 60 8.41 -6.26 5.71
N ILE A 61 8.76 -6.72 4.52
CA ILE A 61 8.91 -5.87 3.34
C ILE A 61 7.97 -6.35 2.25
N GLY A 62 7.39 -5.45 1.47
CA GLY A 62 6.56 -5.87 0.36
C GLY A 62 5.90 -4.75 -0.38
N VAL A 63 4.87 -5.11 -1.11
CA VAL A 63 4.11 -4.23 -1.97
C VAL A 63 2.64 -4.53 -1.86
N LYS A 64 1.81 -3.50 -1.83
CA LYS A 64 0.36 -3.60 -1.98
C LYS A 64 -0.09 -2.91 -3.26
N ALA A 65 -1.16 -3.41 -3.85
CA ALA A 65 -1.85 -2.77 -4.97
C ALA A 65 -3.29 -2.51 -4.55
N ASN A 66 -3.74 -1.26 -4.62
CA ASN A 66 -5.09 -0.84 -4.25
C ASN A 66 -5.85 -0.36 -5.47
N TYR A 67 -7.11 -0.79 -5.59
CA TYR A 67 -8.10 -0.26 -6.51
C TYR A 67 -9.10 0.60 -5.72
N TYR A 68 -9.36 1.82 -6.20
CA TYR A 68 -10.30 2.77 -5.59
C TYR A 68 -11.68 2.58 -6.21
N PHE A 69 -12.67 2.30 -5.35
CA PHE A 69 -14.04 2.00 -5.73
C PHE A 69 -14.94 3.23 -5.71
N ASP A 70 -14.42 4.42 -5.42
CA ASP A 70 -15.19 5.65 -5.30
C ASP A 70 -16.01 5.96 -6.56
N ASN A 71 -15.47 5.67 -7.75
CA ASN A 71 -16.23 5.75 -9.01
C ASN A 71 -17.38 4.73 -9.09
N VAL A 72 -17.22 3.55 -8.50
CA VAL A 72 -18.22 2.47 -8.50
C VAL A 72 -19.33 2.75 -7.48
N PHE A 73 -18.98 3.38 -6.35
CA PHE A 73 -19.92 3.77 -5.29
C PHE A 73 -20.46 5.19 -5.45
N GLU A 74 -20.15 5.87 -6.55
CA GLU A 74 -20.55 7.25 -6.83
C GLU A 74 -20.15 8.23 -5.70
N ILE A 75 -19.02 7.99 -5.05
CA ILE A 75 -18.46 8.87 -4.03
C ILE A 75 -17.84 10.08 -4.74
N THR A 76 -18.52 11.22 -4.63
CA THR A 76 -18.07 12.48 -5.24
C THR A 76 -17.29 13.38 -4.27
N ASP A 77 -17.30 13.06 -2.98
CA ASP A 77 -16.60 13.83 -1.96
C ASP A 77 -15.10 13.51 -1.97
N PRO A 78 -14.21 14.47 -2.29
CA PRO A 78 -12.76 14.24 -2.34
C PRO A 78 -12.13 14.02 -0.95
N ALA A 79 -12.91 14.15 0.12
CA ALA A 79 -12.47 13.83 1.48
C ALA A 79 -12.53 12.34 1.78
N TRP A 80 -13.29 11.54 1.02
CA TRP A 80 -13.44 10.11 1.25
C TRP A 80 -12.85 9.30 0.10
N ASP A 81 -12.19 8.21 0.46
CA ASP A 81 -11.72 7.20 -0.48
C ASP A 81 -12.06 5.80 0.07
N VAL A 82 -12.62 4.93 -0.77
CA VAL A 82 -12.90 3.52 -0.43
C VAL A 82 -12.17 2.63 -1.41
N TYR A 83 -11.31 1.75 -0.89
CA TYR A 83 -10.42 0.95 -1.72
C TYR A 83 -10.35 -0.49 -1.27
N GLY A 84 -9.89 -1.35 -2.18
CA GLY A 84 -9.55 -2.72 -1.88
C GLY A 84 -8.43 -3.21 -2.76
N GLY A 85 -7.71 -4.21 -2.30
CA GLY A 85 -6.42 -4.52 -2.86
C GLY A 85 -5.89 -5.87 -2.46
N ALA A 86 -4.71 -6.14 -2.97
CA ALA A 86 -3.91 -7.31 -2.62
C ALA A 86 -2.51 -6.85 -2.19
N ASN A 87 -1.89 -7.62 -1.32
CA ASN A 87 -0.51 -7.41 -0.93
C ASN A 87 0.31 -8.69 -1.09
N LEU A 88 1.59 -8.48 -1.37
CA LEU A 88 2.62 -9.50 -1.46
C LEU A 88 3.84 -8.99 -0.68
N GLY A 89 4.31 -9.80 0.26
CA GLY A 89 5.44 -9.45 1.11
C GLY A 89 6.31 -10.63 1.45
N TYR A 90 7.41 -10.32 2.12
CA TYR A 90 8.35 -11.27 2.66
C TYR A 90 8.67 -10.86 4.10
N SER A 91 8.59 -11.84 5.00
CA SER A 91 8.83 -11.68 6.43
C SER A 91 10.18 -12.26 6.80
N VAL A 92 10.98 -11.45 7.48
CA VAL A 92 12.27 -11.83 8.04
C VAL A 92 12.13 -11.80 9.56
N TYR A 93 12.34 -12.95 10.19
CA TYR A 93 12.44 -13.02 11.65
C TYR A 93 13.75 -12.38 12.12
N MET A 94 13.65 -11.54 13.15
CA MET A 94 14.74 -10.76 13.75
C MET A 94 14.88 -11.01 15.25
N GLY A 95 14.08 -11.91 15.83
CA GLY A 95 14.18 -12.27 17.24
C GLY A 95 15.33 -13.22 17.55
N ASP A 96 15.56 -13.48 18.84
CA ASP A 96 16.71 -14.26 19.35
C ASP A 96 16.53 -15.80 19.20
N ASN A 97 15.49 -16.27 18.51
CA ASN A 97 15.12 -17.68 18.43
C ASN A 97 15.42 -18.27 17.04
N ASP A 98 16.36 -19.23 16.96
CA ASP A 98 16.88 -19.79 15.70
C ASP A 98 15.93 -20.73 14.91
N ASN A 99 14.63 -20.78 15.22
CA ASN A 99 13.70 -21.76 14.65
C ASN A 99 12.61 -21.19 13.72
N ASP A 100 12.59 -19.87 13.49
CA ASP A 100 11.56 -19.24 12.67
C ASP A 100 12.07 -19.02 11.22
N GLU A 101 11.45 -19.72 10.27
CA GLU A 101 11.76 -19.62 8.85
C GLU A 101 11.10 -18.38 8.22
N SER A 102 11.77 -17.81 7.22
CA SER A 102 11.26 -16.66 6.48
C SER A 102 10.10 -17.04 5.56
N ASP A 103 9.02 -16.27 5.58
CA ASP A 103 7.79 -16.60 4.85
C ASP A 103 7.41 -15.57 3.77
N ILE A 104 6.77 -16.08 2.71
CA ILE A 104 6.10 -15.25 1.70
C ILE A 104 4.66 -15.02 2.14
N ASN A 105 4.25 -13.76 2.09
CA ASN A 105 2.99 -13.30 2.61
C ASN A 105 2.13 -12.79 1.47
N LEU A 106 0.91 -13.31 1.40
CA LEU A 106 -0.09 -12.92 0.42
C LEU A 106 -1.39 -12.69 1.16
N GLY A 107 -2.03 -11.57 0.85
CA GLY A 107 -3.32 -11.25 1.41
C GLY A 107 -4.12 -10.28 0.58
N LEU A 108 -5.38 -10.16 0.97
CA LEU A 108 -6.33 -9.22 0.43
C LEU A 108 -6.69 -8.21 1.52
N GLN A 109 -7.03 -7.01 1.10
CA GLN A 109 -7.36 -5.92 2.01
C GLN A 109 -8.49 -5.07 1.44
N VAL A 110 -9.30 -4.52 2.33
CA VAL A 110 -10.29 -3.49 2.02
C VAL A 110 -10.18 -2.40 3.05
N GLY A 111 -10.23 -1.15 2.62
CA GLY A 111 -10.01 -0.01 3.50
C GLY A 111 -10.84 1.19 3.09
N GLY A 112 -11.03 2.06 4.07
CA GLY A 112 -11.65 3.37 3.90
C GLY A 112 -10.74 4.44 4.48
N ARG A 113 -10.71 5.59 3.83
CA ARG A 113 -9.86 6.71 4.21
C ARG A 113 -10.67 7.99 4.19
N TRP A 114 -10.42 8.83 5.18
CA TRP A 114 -11.05 10.13 5.33
C TRP A 114 -10.04 11.22 5.61
N PHE A 115 -10.09 12.29 4.82
CA PHE A 115 -9.24 13.46 4.93
C PHE A 115 -9.97 14.58 5.66
N TRP A 116 -9.43 15.01 6.79
CA TRP A 116 -9.98 16.16 7.52
C TRP A 116 -9.45 17.49 7.00
N ASN A 117 -8.41 17.48 6.16
CA ASN A 117 -7.92 18.63 5.42
C ASN A 117 -7.23 18.20 4.11
N ASP A 118 -6.72 19.15 3.33
CA ASP A 118 -6.11 18.90 2.02
C ASP A 118 -4.85 18.02 2.05
N LYS A 119 -4.26 17.78 3.23
CA LYS A 119 -3.02 17.02 3.40
C LYS A 119 -3.20 15.75 4.22
N TRP A 120 -3.95 15.81 5.30
CA TRP A 120 -3.95 14.78 6.32
C TRP A 120 -5.29 14.07 6.40
N GLY A 121 -5.19 12.76 6.57
CA GLY A 121 -6.33 11.88 6.74
C GLY A 121 -6.03 10.73 7.69
N VAL A 122 -7.09 10.00 8.00
CA VAL A 122 -7.05 8.73 8.74
C VAL A 122 -7.56 7.65 7.81
N TYR A 123 -7.04 6.44 7.95
CA TYR A 123 -7.58 5.28 7.25
C TYR A 123 -7.75 4.12 8.20
N VAL A 124 -8.68 3.24 7.84
CA VAL A 124 -8.91 1.94 8.47
C VAL A 124 -8.88 0.91 7.36
N GLU A 125 -8.20 -0.20 7.61
CA GLU A 125 -8.00 -1.28 6.65
C GLU A 125 -8.24 -2.63 7.34
N ILE A 126 -9.08 -3.46 6.74
CA ILE A 126 -9.30 -4.82 7.18
C ILE A 126 -8.65 -5.72 6.15
N ALA A 127 -7.78 -6.61 6.61
CA ALA A 127 -7.09 -7.55 5.74
C ALA A 127 -7.28 -8.99 6.18
N GLY A 128 -7.25 -9.87 5.19
CA GLY A 128 -7.30 -11.32 5.35
C GLY A 128 -6.16 -12.00 4.61
N GLY A 129 -5.74 -13.16 5.12
CA GLY A 129 -4.55 -13.88 4.66
C GLY A 129 -3.34 -13.62 5.56
N ASN A 130 -2.16 -14.07 5.12
CA ASN A 130 -0.92 -13.74 5.81
C ASN A 130 -0.48 -12.36 5.32
N VAL A 131 -0.91 -11.31 6.03
CA VAL A 131 -0.63 -9.90 5.72
C VAL A 131 0.43 -9.40 6.68
N SER A 132 1.69 -9.59 6.31
CA SER A 132 2.85 -9.31 7.14
C SER A 132 3.05 -7.81 7.41
N GLY A 133 2.23 -7.21 8.27
CA GLY A 133 2.34 -5.81 8.71
C GLY A 133 2.09 -4.74 7.63
N LEU A 134 1.82 -5.12 6.37
CA LEU A 134 1.59 -4.19 5.26
C LEU A 134 0.18 -3.58 5.24
N SER A 135 -0.77 -4.21 5.95
CA SER A 135 -2.13 -3.72 6.18
C SER A 135 -2.28 -3.37 7.67
N PRO A 136 -2.00 -2.13 8.08
CA PRO A 136 -1.73 -1.83 9.48
C PRO A 136 -2.98 -1.55 10.33
N ALA A 137 -4.14 -2.07 9.92
CA ALA A 137 -5.45 -1.95 10.55
C ALA A 137 -6.02 -0.53 10.65
N ILE A 138 -5.28 0.41 11.22
CA ILE A 138 -5.61 1.82 11.35
C ILE A 138 -4.34 2.66 11.25
N GLY A 139 -4.46 3.85 10.66
CA GLY A 139 -3.31 4.73 10.51
C GLY A 139 -3.64 6.13 10.04
N LEU A 140 -2.60 6.96 9.98
CA LEU A 140 -2.63 8.28 9.39
C LEU A 140 -2.12 8.23 7.95
N THR A 141 -2.69 9.05 7.09
CA THR A 141 -2.25 9.23 5.70
C THR A 141 -1.89 10.70 5.47
N VAL A 142 -0.90 10.92 4.61
CA VAL A 142 -0.47 12.23 4.15
C VAL A 142 -0.48 12.25 2.63
N LYS A 143 -1.30 13.13 2.05
CA LYS A 143 -1.23 13.52 0.63
C LYS A 143 0.06 14.31 0.38
N LEU A 144 0.76 13.95 -0.68
CA LEU A 144 2.05 14.53 -1.07
C LEU A 144 1.91 15.46 -2.29
#